data_AF-A0A7W0WUS2-F1
#
_entry.id   AF-A0A7W0WUS2-F1
#
_cell.length_a   1.000
_cell.length_b   1.000
_cell.length_c   1.000
_cell.angle_alpha   90.00
_cell.angle_beta   90.00
_cell.angle_gamma   90.00
#
_symmetry.space_group_name_H-M   'P 1'
#
loop_
_entity.id
_entity.type
_entity.pdbx_description
1 polymer ?
#
loop_
_entity_poly.entity_id
_entity_poly.type
_entity_poly.pdbx_seq_one_letter_code
_entity_poly.pdbx_strand_id
1 'polypeptide(L)'
;RDGRTDANRAGRSIKPGGVVVEVRALDAHGNTLWTGSPPVEAIEPKPIVTTRDDRGLFQRWTTWAALTGVALAAGGVSAWRFNAAQDEFDDKRMAGMTDFTDLRAIEDRGKRWALAANISFGVAAALGITTVTTLVVFRPTASSDGATVGVAGSF
;
A
#
# COMPACT_ATOMS: atom_id res chain seq x y z
N ARG A 1 73.78 -8.86 11.85
CA ARG A 1 73.18 -8.36 10.59
C ARG A 1 71.74 -8.86 10.56
N ASP A 2 70.92 -8.37 11.47
CA ASP A 2 70.17 -7.11 11.43
C ASP A 2 68.94 -7.18 10.52
N GLY A 3 67.79 -7.36 11.18
CA GLY A 3 66.82 -6.27 11.32
C GLY A 3 66.05 -5.85 10.07
N ARG A 4 64.80 -6.30 9.99
CA ARG A 4 63.62 -5.54 9.52
C ARG A 4 62.39 -6.39 9.86
N THR A 5 61.55 -5.96 10.82
CA THR A 5 60.21 -5.39 10.57
C THR A 5 59.51 -6.14 9.42
N ASP A 6 58.41 -6.84 9.66
CA ASP A 6 57.10 -6.19 9.53
C ASP A 6 56.07 -6.66 10.58
N ALA A 7 56.00 -5.89 11.65
CA ALA A 7 54.79 -5.70 12.43
C ALA A 7 53.80 -4.86 11.59
N ASN A 8 53.09 -5.49 10.65
CA ASN A 8 51.91 -4.87 10.03
C ASN A 8 50.94 -5.91 9.48
N ARG A 9 50.67 -6.96 10.29
CA ARG A 9 49.54 -7.85 10.08
C ARG A 9 48.27 -7.12 10.52
N ALA A 10 47.90 -6.08 9.77
CA ALA A 10 46.61 -5.42 9.89
C ALA A 10 45.55 -6.52 9.76
N GLY A 11 44.89 -6.84 10.88
CA GLY A 11 43.86 -7.86 10.94
C GLY A 11 42.72 -7.46 10.02
N ARG A 12 42.73 -7.99 8.78
CA ARG A 12 41.52 -8.03 7.96
C ARG A 12 40.55 -8.90 8.73
N SER A 13 39.58 -8.26 9.38
CA SER A 13 38.40 -8.91 9.91
C SER A 13 37.70 -9.60 8.75
N ILE A 14 37.92 -10.92 8.63
CA ILE A 14 37.21 -11.75 7.66
C ILE A 14 35.81 -11.95 8.25
N LYS A 15 34.77 -11.53 7.51
CA LYS A 15 33.39 -11.76 7.93
C LYS A 15 33.15 -13.28 8.12
N PRO A 16 32.40 -13.70 9.15
CA PRO A 16 32.04 -15.10 9.33
C PRO A 16 31.37 -15.65 8.05
N GLY A 17 31.96 -16.67 7.43
CA GLY A 17 31.49 -17.28 6.18
C GLY A 17 32.18 -16.83 4.89
N GLY A 18 33.12 -15.88 4.95
CA GLY A 18 33.93 -15.49 3.79
C GLY A 18 35.03 -16.51 3.47
N VAL A 19 35.15 -16.92 2.21
CA VAL A 19 36.30 -17.69 1.71
C VAL A 19 37.38 -16.71 1.30
N VAL A 20 38.56 -16.79 1.92
CA VAL A 20 39.72 -16.02 1.48
C VAL A 20 40.32 -16.71 0.26
N VAL A 21 40.16 -16.09 -0.89
CA VAL A 21 40.83 -16.55 -2.12
C VAL A 21 42.15 -15.79 -2.24
N GLU A 22 43.24 -16.50 -1.96
CA GLU A 22 44.61 -16.01 -2.18
C GLU A 22 45.08 -16.47 -3.56
N VAL A 23 45.48 -15.53 -4.42
CA VAL A 23 46.00 -15.86 -5.76
C VAL A 23 47.52 -15.89 -5.70
N ARG A 24 48.11 -17.02 -6.11
CA ARG A 24 49.56 -17.23 -6.17
C ARG A 24 50.00 -17.55 -7.59
N ALA A 25 51.08 -16.91 -8.04
CA ALA A 25 51.81 -17.30 -9.23
C ALA A 25 52.94 -18.26 -8.85
N LEU A 26 52.98 -19.44 -9.47
CA LEU A 26 53.98 -20.47 -9.24
C LEU A 26 54.89 -20.63 -10.48
N ASP A 27 56.18 -20.92 -10.27
CA ASP A 27 57.08 -21.32 -11.34
C ASP A 27 56.93 -22.81 -11.72
N ALA A 28 57.70 -23.28 -12.70
CA ALA A 28 57.68 -24.67 -13.18
C ALA A 28 58.16 -25.70 -12.12
N HIS A 29 58.71 -25.23 -10.99
CA HIS A 29 59.20 -26.05 -9.89
C HIS A 29 58.34 -25.91 -8.63
N GLY A 30 57.23 -25.16 -8.71
CA GLY A 30 56.32 -24.94 -7.59
C GLY A 30 56.73 -23.83 -6.62
N ASN A 31 57.76 -23.03 -6.94
CA ASN A 31 58.13 -21.90 -6.11
C ASN A 31 57.16 -20.74 -6.34
N THR A 32 56.78 -20.04 -5.27
CA THR A 32 55.88 -18.87 -5.35
C THR A 32 56.65 -17.64 -5.81
N LEU A 33 56.29 -17.09 -6.97
CA LEU A 33 56.89 -15.88 -7.54
C LEU A 33 56.15 -14.61 -7.10
N TRP A 34 54.85 -14.72 -6.84
CA TRP A 34 54.02 -13.57 -6.47
C TRP A 34 52.74 -14.02 -5.75
N THR A 35 52.29 -13.19 -4.82
CA THR A 35 51.02 -13.35 -4.10
C THR A 35 50.28 -12.02 -4.11
N GLY A 36 48.99 -12.04 -4.45
CA GLY A 36 48.15 -10.85 -4.41
C GLY A 36 46.69 -11.15 -4.09
N SER A 37 45.97 -10.10 -3.72
CA SER A 37 44.50 -10.16 -3.63
C SER A 37 43.92 -10.15 -5.05
N PRO A 38 42.86 -10.93 -5.34
CA PRO A 38 42.18 -10.84 -6.62
C PRO A 38 41.67 -9.40 -6.84
N PRO A 39 41.62 -8.92 -8.09
CA PRO A 39 41.00 -7.63 -8.38
C PRO A 39 39.59 -7.63 -7.83
N VAL A 40 39.22 -6.57 -7.11
CA VAL A 40 37.84 -6.40 -6.62
C VAL A 40 36.96 -6.31 -7.85
N GLU A 41 36.21 -7.37 -8.12
CA GLU A 41 35.23 -7.38 -9.19
C GLU A 41 34.28 -6.20 -8.92
N ALA A 42 34.27 -5.24 -9.84
CA ALA A 42 33.41 -4.08 -9.71
C ALA A 42 31.97 -4.59 -9.75
N ILE A 43 31.32 -4.62 -8.59
CA ILE A 43 29.91 -4.94 -8.51
C ILE A 43 29.20 -3.84 -9.29
N GLU A 44 28.73 -4.16 -10.50
CA GLU A 44 27.88 -3.24 -11.24
C GLU A 44 26.69 -2.87 -10.36
N PRO A 45 26.43 -1.58 -10.11
CA PRO A 45 25.28 -1.18 -9.32
C PRO A 45 24.04 -1.71 -10.02
N LYS A 46 23.36 -2.66 -9.36
CA LYS A 46 22.13 -3.25 -9.88
C LYS A 46 21.18 -2.11 -10.22
N PRO A 47 20.66 -2.03 -11.46
CA PRO A 47 19.80 -0.92 -11.85
C PRO A 47 18.63 -0.85 -10.89
N ILE A 48 18.44 0.31 -10.29
CA ILE A 48 17.28 0.59 -9.44
C ILE A 48 16.10 0.65 -10.41
N VAL A 49 15.41 -0.47 -10.57
CA VAL A 49 14.15 -0.52 -11.30
C VAL A 49 13.12 0.20 -10.45
N THR A 50 12.95 1.50 -10.69
CA THR A 50 11.78 2.22 -10.19
C THR A 50 10.59 1.70 -10.96
N THR A 51 9.85 0.74 -10.40
CA THR A 51 8.55 0.33 -10.92
C THR A 51 7.60 1.53 -10.76
N ARG A 52 7.54 2.35 -11.80
CA ARG A 52 6.48 3.34 -11.94
C ARG A 52 5.17 2.56 -12.00
N ASP A 53 4.31 2.75 -11.00
CA ASP A 53 2.99 2.11 -10.99
C ASP A 53 2.11 2.80 -12.03
N ASP A 54 2.29 2.41 -13.29
CA ASP A 54 1.59 2.92 -14.47
C ASP A 54 0.12 2.45 -14.53
N ARG A 55 -0.38 1.80 -13.46
CA ARG A 55 -1.80 1.48 -13.30
C ARG A 55 -2.60 2.78 -13.29
N GLY A 56 -3.40 2.95 -14.34
CA GLY A 56 -4.32 4.08 -14.48
C GLY A 56 -5.22 4.20 -13.27
N LEU A 57 -5.69 5.42 -12.96
CA LEU A 57 -6.50 5.73 -11.77
C LEU A 57 -7.66 4.73 -11.56
N PHE A 58 -8.33 4.29 -12.63
CA PHE A 58 -9.45 3.35 -12.56
C PHE A 58 -9.06 1.89 -12.25
N GLN A 59 -7.78 1.52 -12.36
CA GLN A 59 -7.28 0.20 -11.97
C GLN A 59 -6.90 0.13 -10.48
N ARG A 60 -6.89 1.26 -9.78
CA ARG A 60 -6.57 1.32 -8.35
C ARG A 60 -7.84 1.05 -7.55
N TRP A 61 -7.84 -0.02 -6.74
CA TRP A 61 -8.98 -0.38 -5.88
C TRP A 61 -9.37 0.77 -4.92
N THR A 62 -8.39 1.58 -4.52
CA THR A 62 -8.59 2.73 -3.63
C THR A 62 -9.50 3.79 -4.24
N THR A 63 -9.46 3.97 -5.57
CA THR A 63 -10.35 4.91 -6.27
C THR A 63 -11.80 4.50 -6.13
N TRP A 64 -12.11 3.21 -6.33
CA TRP A 64 -13.46 2.68 -6.18
C TRP A 64 -13.92 2.65 -4.71
N ALA A 65 -13.01 2.32 -3.79
CA ALA A 65 -13.28 2.39 -2.35
C ALA A 65 -13.61 3.82 -1.89
N ALA A 66 -12.87 4.82 -2.38
CA ALA A 66 -13.12 6.23 -2.07
C ALA A 66 -14.50 6.68 -2.60
N LEU A 67 -14.83 6.34 -3.85
CA LEU A 67 -16.15 6.64 -4.43
C LEU A 67 -17.29 5.98 -3.64
N THR A 68 -17.10 4.72 -3.23
CA THR A 68 -18.07 4.00 -2.38
C THR A 68 -18.27 4.72 -1.04
N GLY A 69 -17.18 5.16 -0.41
CA GLY A 69 -17.23 5.92 0.84
C GLY A 69 -18.02 7.23 0.71
N VAL A 70 -17.79 7.98 -0.38
CA VAL A 70 -18.53 9.22 -0.67
C VAL A 70 -20.03 8.94 -0.88
N ALA A 71 -20.37 7.89 -1.64
CA ALA A 71 -21.77 7.51 -1.88
C ALA A 71 -22.48 7.10 -0.58
N LEU A 72 -21.82 6.33 0.29
CA LEU A 72 -22.36 5.96 1.60
C LEU A 72 -22.55 7.17 2.52
N ALA A 73 -21.60 8.10 2.54
CA ALA A 73 -21.73 9.34 3.30
C ALA A 73 -22.94 10.16 2.84
N ALA A 74 -23.11 10.34 1.53
CA ALA A 74 -24.26 11.04 0.96
C ALA A 74 -25.60 10.34 1.28
N GLY A 75 -25.63 9.01 1.18
CA GLY A 75 -26.79 8.21 1.55
C GLY A 75 -27.13 8.31 3.04
N GLY A 76 -26.13 8.25 3.92
CA GLY A 76 -26.29 8.41 5.36
C GLY A 76 -26.85 9.77 5.76
N VAL A 77 -26.34 10.86 5.18
CA VAL A 77 -26.87 12.23 5.43
C VAL A 77 -28.31 12.35 4.97
N SER A 78 -28.65 11.78 3.80
CA SER A 78 -30.02 11.79 3.26
C SER A 78 -30.99 11.01 4.14
N ALA A 79 -30.58 9.83 4.62
CA ALA A 79 -31.36 9.01 5.55
C ALA A 79 -31.59 9.73 6.89
N TRP A 80 -30.58 10.41 7.43
CA TRP A 80 -30.72 11.21 8.65
C TRP A 80 -31.73 12.36 8.45
N ARG A 81 -31.66 13.08 7.33
CA ARG A 81 -32.63 14.15 7.01
C ARG A 81 -34.05 13.62 6.83
N PHE A 82 -34.21 12.42 6.28
CA PHE A 82 -35.49 11.76 6.18
C PHE A 82 -36.07 11.44 7.56
N ASN A 83 -35.26 10.87 8.46
CA ASN A 83 -35.69 10.53 9.82
C ASN A 83 -36.13 11.79 10.58
N ALA A 84 -35.37 12.88 10.50
CA ALA A 84 -35.74 14.15 11.11
C ALA A 84 -37.08 14.71 10.58
N ALA A 85 -37.38 14.51 9.30
CA ALA A 85 -38.67 14.92 8.72
C ALA A 85 -39.83 14.02 9.19
N GLN A 86 -39.58 12.72 9.45
CA GLN A 86 -40.58 11.83 10.06
C GLN A 86 -40.85 12.23 11.51
N ASP A 87 -39.80 12.50 12.29
CA ASP A 87 -39.95 12.96 13.67
C ASP A 87 -40.77 14.26 13.76
N GLU A 88 -40.51 15.23 12.87
CA GLU A 88 -41.28 16.49 12.79
C GLU A 88 -42.75 16.22 12.39
N PHE A 89 -42.98 15.29 11.47
CA PHE A 89 -44.33 14.90 11.06
C PHE A 89 -45.10 14.27 12.23
N ASP A 90 -44.47 13.34 12.94
CA ASP A 90 -45.08 12.64 14.06
C ASP A 90 -45.36 13.58 15.24
N ASP A 91 -44.46 14.51 15.53
CA ASP A 91 -44.67 15.53 16.57
C ASP A 91 -45.88 16.43 16.26
N LYS A 92 -45.98 16.94 15.02
CA LYS A 92 -47.13 17.75 14.59
C LYS A 92 -48.44 16.96 14.57
N ARG A 93 -48.38 15.69 14.19
CA ARG A 93 -49.53 14.79 14.23
C ARG A 93 -50.00 14.55 15.66
N MET A 94 -49.09 14.35 16.61
CA MET A 94 -49.40 14.17 18.03
C MET A 94 -49.92 15.46 18.69
N ALA A 95 -49.44 16.63 18.25
CA ALA A 95 -49.91 17.93 18.71
C ALA A 95 -51.36 18.26 18.30
N GLY A 96 -52.02 17.39 17.51
CA GLY A 96 -53.40 17.57 17.09
C GLY A 96 -53.60 18.68 16.05
N MET A 97 -52.54 19.12 15.38
CA MET A 97 -52.65 20.07 14.27
C MET A 97 -53.43 19.42 13.11
N THR A 98 -54.55 20.05 12.73
CA THR A 98 -55.51 19.57 11.72
C THR A 98 -55.31 20.21 10.34
N ASP A 99 -54.33 21.09 10.14
CA ASP A 99 -54.05 21.64 8.82
C ASP A 99 -53.31 20.61 7.95
N PHE A 100 -54.09 19.91 7.12
CA PHE A 100 -53.60 18.93 6.17
C PHE A 100 -52.57 19.48 5.18
N THR A 101 -52.55 20.80 4.95
CA THR A 101 -51.63 21.44 4.01
C THR A 101 -50.19 21.36 4.51
N ASP A 102 -49.98 21.64 5.80
CA ASP A 102 -48.66 21.62 6.43
C ASP A 102 -48.11 20.19 6.56
N LEU A 103 -48.96 19.23 6.93
CA LEU A 103 -48.59 17.82 7.00
C LEU A 103 -48.15 17.29 5.63
N ARG A 104 -48.86 17.67 4.57
CA ARG A 104 -48.53 17.25 3.21
C ARG A 104 -47.23 17.85 2.69
N ALA A 105 -46.93 19.11 3.05
CA ALA A 105 -45.66 19.74 2.70
C ALA A 105 -44.45 19.04 3.36
N ILE A 106 -44.60 18.58 4.60
CA ILE A 106 -43.56 17.80 5.30
C ILE A 106 -43.41 16.42 4.66
N GLU A 107 -44.52 15.74 4.37
CA GLU A 107 -44.52 14.43 3.71
C GLU A 107 -43.81 14.47 2.35
N ASP A 108 -44.13 15.47 1.51
CA ASP A 108 -43.50 15.65 0.20
C ASP A 108 -42.00 15.92 0.30
N ARG A 109 -41.57 16.66 1.33
CA ARG A 109 -40.14 16.87 1.62
C ARG A 109 -39.48 15.57 2.05
N GLY A 110 -40.11 14.78 2.92
CA GLY A 110 -39.66 13.46 3.33
C GLY A 110 -39.49 12.51 2.14
N LYS A 111 -40.48 12.43 1.25
CA LYS A 111 -40.42 11.58 0.04
C LYS A 111 -39.22 11.87 -0.85
N ARG A 112 -38.84 13.14 -0.99
CA ARG A 112 -37.65 13.54 -1.77
C ARG A 112 -36.35 13.03 -1.14
N TRP A 113 -36.22 13.16 0.18
CA TRP A 113 -35.05 12.65 0.91
C TRP A 113 -34.98 11.13 0.91
N ALA A 114 -36.12 10.44 1.05
CA ALA A 114 -36.20 8.99 0.94
C ALA A 114 -35.76 8.49 -0.44
N LEU A 115 -36.22 9.15 -1.52
CA LEU A 115 -35.80 8.82 -2.88
C LEU A 115 -34.28 9.02 -3.06
N ALA A 116 -33.75 10.15 -2.59
CA ALA A 116 -32.32 10.44 -2.65
C ALA A 116 -31.49 9.40 -1.88
N ALA A 117 -31.95 8.97 -0.70
CA ALA A 117 -31.31 7.93 0.09
C ALA A 117 -31.31 6.58 -0.65
N ASN A 118 -32.44 6.16 -1.20
CA ASN A 118 -32.55 4.91 -1.97
C ASN A 118 -31.62 4.89 -3.19
N ILE A 119 -31.58 5.98 -3.96
CA ILE A 119 -30.66 6.12 -5.10
C ILE A 119 -29.21 6.03 -4.61
N SER A 120 -28.87 6.73 -3.53
CA SER A 120 -27.51 6.72 -2.98
C SER A 120 -27.08 5.33 -2.51
N PHE A 121 -27.96 4.59 -1.83
CA PHE A 121 -27.69 3.21 -1.42
C PHE A 121 -27.57 2.27 -2.61
N GLY A 122 -28.39 2.45 -3.65
CA GLY A 122 -28.28 1.69 -4.90
C GLY A 122 -26.94 1.91 -5.59
N VAL A 123 -26.50 3.17 -5.71
CA VAL A 123 -25.19 3.53 -6.27
C VAL A 123 -24.05 3.00 -5.40
N ALA A 124 -24.14 3.13 -4.08
CA ALA A 124 -23.15 2.62 -3.15
C ALA A 124 -23.00 1.09 -3.23
N ALA A 125 -24.12 0.37 -3.36
CA ALA A 125 -24.10 -1.08 -3.55
C ALA A 125 -23.40 -1.47 -4.86
N ALA A 126 -23.69 -0.80 -5.97
CA ALA A 126 -23.04 -1.04 -7.25
C ALA A 126 -21.52 -0.79 -7.18
N LEU A 127 -21.11 0.34 -6.60
CA LEU A 127 -19.69 0.68 -6.42
C LEU A 127 -18.97 -0.28 -5.46
N GLY A 128 -19.65 -0.73 -4.40
CA GLY A 128 -19.15 -1.73 -3.47
C GLY A 128 -18.85 -3.05 -4.18
N ILE A 129 -19.78 -3.53 -5.02
CA ILE A 129 -19.58 -4.73 -5.85
C ILE A 129 -18.37 -4.54 -6.77
N THR A 130 -18.27 -3.42 -7.50
CA THR A 130 -17.11 -3.13 -8.37
C THR A 130 -15.78 -3.13 -7.61
N THR A 131 -15.76 -2.59 -6.39
CA THR A 131 -14.57 -2.58 -5.52
C THR A 131 -14.16 -4.01 -5.14
N VAL A 132 -15.11 -4.86 -4.75
CA VAL A 132 -14.83 -6.27 -4.42
C VAL A 132 -14.35 -7.02 -5.66
N THR A 133 -15.00 -6.84 -6.81
CA THR A 133 -14.61 -7.49 -8.06
C THR A 133 -13.19 -7.12 -8.47
N THR A 134 -12.85 -5.83 -8.45
CA THR A 134 -11.49 -5.38 -8.80
C THR A 134 -10.44 -5.88 -7.82
N LEU A 135 -10.75 -5.92 -6.52
CA LEU A 135 -9.84 -6.48 -5.51
C LEU A 135 -9.60 -7.98 -5.69
N VAL A 136 -10.62 -8.75 -6.10
CA VAL A 136 -10.52 -10.20 -6.33
C VAL A 136 -9.79 -10.52 -7.64
N VAL A 137 -10.08 -9.78 -8.72
CA VAL A 137 -9.46 -10.01 -10.04
C VAL A 137 -8.02 -9.53 -10.07
N PHE A 138 -7.72 -8.38 -9.46
CA PHE A 138 -6.40 -7.76 -9.45
C PHE A 138 -5.69 -7.93 -8.12
N ARG A 139 -5.89 -9.07 -7.44
CA ARG A 139 -5.20 -9.36 -6.18
C ARG A 139 -3.72 -9.08 -6.37
N PRO A 140 -3.12 -8.17 -5.59
CA PRO A 140 -1.67 -8.03 -5.62
C PRO A 140 -1.13 -9.37 -5.16
N THR A 141 -0.56 -10.14 -6.08
CA THR A 141 0.32 -11.23 -5.71
C THR A 141 1.38 -10.59 -4.85
N ALA A 142 1.42 -10.98 -3.57
CA ALA A 142 2.49 -10.56 -2.69
C ALA A 142 3.77 -11.01 -3.37
N SER A 143 4.51 -10.05 -3.93
CA SER A 143 5.82 -10.33 -4.49
C SER A 143 6.65 -10.84 -3.34
N SER A 144 6.92 -12.15 -3.35
CA SER A 144 7.85 -12.80 -2.43
C SER A 144 9.31 -12.37 -2.66
N ASP A 145 9.56 -11.50 -3.64
CA ASP A 145 10.92 -11.14 -4.09
C ASP A 145 11.66 -10.14 -3.19
N GLY A 146 11.12 -9.81 -2.01
CA GLY A 146 11.69 -8.77 -1.15
C GLY A 146 12.22 -9.21 0.22
N ALA A 147 11.96 -10.44 0.66
CA ALA A 147 12.50 -10.95 1.93
C ALA A 147 13.93 -11.51 1.75
N THR A 148 14.77 -10.89 0.92
CA THR A 148 16.19 -10.88 1.26
C THR A 148 16.31 -9.98 2.47
N VAL A 149 16.41 -10.59 3.64
CA VAL A 149 16.81 -9.94 4.89
C VAL A 149 18.18 -9.33 4.61
N GLY A 150 18.18 -8.08 4.12
CA GLY A 150 19.38 -7.27 4.04
C GLY A 150 19.78 -7.04 5.48
N VAL A 151 20.66 -7.88 6.00
CA VAL A 151 21.38 -7.61 7.24
C VAL A 151 22.19 -6.36 6.96
N ALA A 152 21.58 -5.20 7.20
CA ALA A 152 22.24 -3.91 7.34
C ALA A 152 23.01 -3.96 8.67
N GLY A 153 24.03 -4.80 8.72
CA GLY A 153 25.04 -4.79 9.77
C GLY A 153 26.08 -3.77 9.38
N SER A 154 25.97 -2.56 9.95
CA SER A 154 27.10 -1.65 10.07
C SER A 154 27.96 -2.08 11.26
N PHE A 155 28.82 -3.10 11.11
CA PHE A 155 29.95 -3.39 11.99
C PHE A 155 31.02 -4.17 11.20
#